data_AF-A0A353DJ14-F1
#
_entry.id   AF-A0A353DJ14-F1
#
_cell.length_a   1.000
_cell.length_b   1.000
_cell.length_c   1.000
_cell.angle_alpha   90.00
_cell.angle_beta   90.00
_cell.angle_gamma   90.00
#
_symmetry.space_group_name_H-M   'P 1'
#
loop_
_entity.id
_entity.type
_entity.pdbx_description
1 polymer ?
#
loop_
_entity_poly.entity_id
_entity_poly.type
_entity_poly.pdbx_seq_one_letter_code
_entity_poly.pdbx_strand_id
1 'polypeptide(L)'
;MASFKYKALDSSGSIVAGELTAGDRGEALRQLDRKKLQPVSLNMDSGDAEPKKKGTAAKPAAPGRVAAPGKPVVADEEIPDGPVKLKRADVVLFTEELSDMLSAGLQLEPALRAMENRQELGGLKAVSTKIRQLVRDGNSFSSSLKRVSPSFGPLYCSLAAAGEASGALDTILDRQAHYLKTLQELQGKVILAMIYPAFLIMAGIGVGIVFVTKLIPQLVGLLESTPGSKIPLGAQIMMGASNFFGKWWLVIALALGAGAILFKAWKDNEDNRPTWDRVKLKLPLFGAVIERRFYVQFLETMANLVGNGLPLLRALELTRDATQNLFIRTHLSEMVDWVGDGRSLSASMMRSGVFSPLLIDMVTVGEQTGKIDIALRKAGVRFDKELNNALQRIMALIMPAVLLVMALLIGSMAYLMITAIFQTIQSIGGK
;
A
#
# COMPACT_ATOMS: atom_id res chain seq x y z
N MET A 1 23.60 -0.79 -48.90
CA MET A 1 22.28 -0.21 -48.59
C MET A 1 21.44 -1.32 -47.99
N ALA A 2 20.71 -1.03 -46.91
CA ALA A 2 19.90 -2.04 -46.22
C ALA A 2 18.45 -2.01 -46.73
N SER A 3 17.82 -3.18 -46.79
CA SER A 3 16.39 -3.28 -47.11
C SER A 3 15.59 -3.15 -45.81
N PHE A 4 14.60 -2.26 -45.81
CA PHE A 4 13.67 -2.02 -44.72
C PHE A 4 12.26 -2.41 -45.15
N LYS A 5 11.62 -3.31 -44.39
CA LYS A 5 10.19 -3.59 -44.51
C LYS A 5 9.43 -2.59 -43.64
N TYR A 6 8.50 -1.87 -44.24
CA TYR A 6 7.66 -0.90 -43.54
C TYR A 6 6.19 -1.27 -43.59
N LYS A 7 5.45 -0.89 -42.55
CA LYS A 7 4.00 -0.70 -42.57
C LYS A 7 3.74 0.75 -42.18
N ALA A 8 3.02 1.47 -43.02
CA ALA A 8 2.71 2.86 -42.82
C ALA A 8 1.23 3.15 -43.15
N LEU A 9 0.68 4.18 -42.52
CA LEU A 9 -0.66 4.68 -42.79
C LEU A 9 -0.58 5.70 -43.93
N ASP A 10 -1.43 5.52 -44.94
CA ASP A 10 -1.70 6.56 -45.94
C ASP A 10 -2.66 7.63 -45.37
N SER A 11 -2.71 8.78 -46.03
CA SER A 11 -3.61 9.91 -45.76
C SER A 11 -5.09 9.57 -45.62
N SER A 12 -5.52 8.42 -46.15
CA SER A 12 -6.87 7.86 -46.01
C SER A 12 -7.08 6.99 -44.76
N GLY A 13 -6.04 6.80 -43.93
CA GLY A 13 -6.08 5.95 -42.74
C GLY A 13 -5.92 4.44 -43.01
N SER A 14 -5.59 4.05 -44.25
CA SER A 14 -5.36 2.66 -44.64
C SER A 14 -3.90 2.24 -44.45
N ILE A 15 -3.66 1.01 -43.99
CA ILE A 15 -2.30 0.48 -43.77
C ILE A 15 -1.74 -0.05 -45.09
N VAL A 16 -0.62 0.52 -45.53
CA VAL A 16 0.16 0.10 -46.70
C VAL A 16 1.49 -0.49 -46.23
N ALA A 17 1.84 -1.67 -46.75
CA ALA A 17 3.09 -2.35 -46.47
C ALA A 17 3.97 -2.41 -47.72
N GLY A 18 5.28 -2.23 -47.56
CA GLY A 18 6.23 -2.28 -48.66
C GLY A 18 7.67 -2.45 -48.20
N GLU A 19 8.57 -2.57 -49.17
CA GLU A 19 10.01 -2.62 -48.96
C GLU A 19 10.66 -1.34 -49.50
N LEU A 20 11.65 -0.83 -48.76
CA LEU A 20 12.38 0.38 -49.09
C LEU A 20 13.87 0.16 -48.81
N THR A 21 14.71 0.55 -49.76
CA THR A 21 16.16 0.48 -49.62
C THR A 21 16.69 1.84 -49.18
N ALA A 22 17.38 1.91 -48.04
CA ALA A 22 17.97 3.14 -47.52
C ALA A 22 19.35 2.88 -46.89
N GLY A 23 20.17 3.92 -46.75
CA GLY A 23 21.48 3.85 -46.09
C GLY A 23 21.36 3.65 -44.58
N ASP A 24 20.39 4.32 -43.95
CA ASP A 24 20.10 4.19 -42.53
C ASP A 24 18.57 4.29 -42.24
N ARG A 25 18.21 4.04 -40.96
CA ARG A 25 16.82 4.10 -40.50
C ARG A 25 16.22 5.52 -40.61
N GLY A 26 17.03 6.56 -40.43
CA GLY A 26 16.60 7.95 -40.51
C GLY A 26 16.27 8.38 -41.95
N GLU A 27 17.04 7.91 -42.91
CA GLU A 27 16.84 8.11 -44.34
C GLU A 27 15.59 7.36 -44.82
N ALA A 28 15.36 6.13 -44.34
CA ALA A 28 14.13 5.39 -44.60
C ALA A 28 12.88 6.14 -44.12
N LEU A 29 12.92 6.74 -42.92
CA LEU A 29 11.82 7.55 -42.39
C LEU A 29 11.56 8.82 -43.22
N ARG A 30 12.63 9.52 -43.65
CA ARG A 30 12.50 10.72 -44.51
C ARG A 30 11.92 10.39 -45.88
N GLN A 31 12.23 9.22 -46.43
CA GLN A 31 11.64 8.76 -47.70
C GLN A 31 10.16 8.37 -47.56
N LEU A 32 9.74 7.82 -46.42
CA LEU A 32 8.32 7.56 -46.13
C LEU A 32 7.54 8.85 -45.91
N ASP A 33 8.14 9.83 -45.24
CA ASP A 33 7.53 11.15 -45.02
C ASP A 33 7.33 11.91 -46.35
N ARG A 34 8.31 11.83 -47.28
CA ARG A 34 8.15 12.35 -48.65
C ARG A 34 6.99 11.71 -49.42
N LYS A 35 6.63 10.47 -49.09
CA LYS A 35 5.48 9.76 -49.68
C LYS A 35 4.17 10.01 -48.93
N LYS A 36 4.16 10.91 -47.93
CA LYS A 36 3.02 11.19 -47.04
C LYS A 36 2.50 9.96 -46.29
N LEU A 37 3.38 8.99 -46.02
CA LEU A 37 3.06 7.76 -45.31
C LEU A 37 3.56 7.86 -43.87
N GLN A 38 2.68 7.69 -42.88
CA GLN A 38 3.05 7.71 -41.46
C GLN A 38 3.47 6.30 -40.99
N PRO A 39 4.74 6.07 -40.63
CA PRO A 39 5.24 4.73 -40.32
C PRO A 39 4.73 4.20 -38.98
N VAL A 40 4.13 3.01 -39.00
CA VAL A 40 3.67 2.26 -37.81
C VAL A 40 4.73 1.25 -37.37
N SER A 41 5.44 0.64 -38.32
CA SER A 41 6.55 -0.28 -38.04
C SER A 41 7.59 -0.23 -39.15
N LEU A 42 8.88 -0.25 -38.80
CA LEU A 42 10.01 -0.27 -39.74
C LEU A 42 11.08 -1.25 -39.23
N ASN A 43 11.26 -2.37 -39.93
CA ASN A 43 12.21 -3.44 -39.57
C ASN A 43 13.29 -3.55 -40.65
N MET A 44 14.56 -3.60 -40.23
CA MET A 44 15.73 -3.76 -41.10
C MET A 44 16.02 -5.25 -41.29
N ASP A 45 16.16 -5.70 -42.52
CA ASP A 45 16.55 -7.07 -42.83
C ASP A 45 18.08 -7.09 -43.05
N SER A 46 18.83 -7.51 -42.02
CA SER A 46 20.29 -7.66 -42.08
C SER A 46 20.62 -9.15 -42.19
N GLY A 47 21.03 -9.61 -43.37
CA GLY A 47 21.60 -10.94 -43.55
C GLY A 47 23.05 -10.98 -43.03
N ASP A 48 23.33 -11.85 -42.06
CA ASP A 48 24.35 -12.92 -42.16
C ASP A 48 24.52 -13.76 -40.87
N ALA A 49 24.62 -15.07 -41.10
CA ALA A 49 25.37 -16.15 -40.39
C ALA A 49 25.06 -16.60 -38.92
N GLU A 50 24.63 -17.87 -38.82
CA GLU A 50 24.65 -18.76 -37.63
C GLU A 50 26.07 -19.05 -37.08
N PRO A 51 26.17 -19.58 -35.84
CA PRO A 51 26.93 -20.82 -35.69
C PRO A 51 26.22 -21.92 -34.86
N LYS A 52 26.29 -23.15 -35.40
CA LYS A 52 25.85 -24.45 -34.84
C LYS A 52 26.67 -24.92 -33.62
N LYS A 53 26.03 -25.70 -32.73
CA LYS A 53 26.60 -26.97 -32.20
C LYS A 53 25.54 -27.98 -31.72
N LYS A 54 25.50 -29.12 -32.43
CA LYS A 54 25.25 -30.56 -32.09
C LYS A 54 24.42 -30.85 -30.83
N GLY A 55 23.37 -31.69 -30.81
CA GLY A 55 23.00 -32.92 -31.55
C GLY A 55 22.53 -33.94 -30.49
N THR A 56 21.40 -34.65 -30.61
CA THR A 56 21.35 -36.10 -30.92
C THR A 56 19.88 -36.59 -31.03
N ALA A 57 19.66 -37.48 -32.01
CA ALA A 57 18.61 -38.50 -32.18
C ALA A 57 17.16 -38.10 -32.53
N ALA A 58 16.65 -38.78 -33.57
CA ALA A 58 15.32 -38.70 -34.14
C ALA A 58 14.66 -40.08 -34.21
N LYS A 59 13.32 -40.18 -34.00
CA LYS A 59 12.31 -41.01 -34.74
C LYS A 59 10.89 -40.90 -34.11
N PRO A 60 9.76 -41.29 -34.75
CA PRO A 60 9.07 -40.59 -35.87
C PRO A 60 7.53 -40.35 -35.66
N ALA A 61 7.00 -39.45 -36.50
CA ALA A 61 5.65 -39.39 -37.13
C ALA A 61 4.33 -39.32 -36.30
N ALA A 62 3.59 -38.22 -36.49
CA ALA A 62 2.20 -38.21 -37.02
C ALA A 62 1.81 -36.78 -37.47
N PRO A 63 0.91 -36.61 -38.47
CA PRO A 63 0.78 -35.38 -39.24
C PRO A 63 -0.29 -34.41 -38.71
N GLY A 64 -0.10 -33.13 -39.03
CA GLY A 64 -1.21 -32.19 -39.23
C GLY A 64 -1.56 -31.31 -38.03
N ARG A 65 -1.09 -30.07 -38.05
CA ARG A 65 -1.87 -28.91 -37.57
C ARG A 65 -1.42 -27.65 -38.30
N VAL A 66 -2.24 -27.29 -39.29
CA VAL A 66 -2.39 -25.93 -39.80
C VAL A 66 -2.49 -24.98 -38.61
N ALA A 67 -1.59 -24.02 -38.54
CA ALA A 67 -1.63 -22.96 -37.55
C ALA A 67 -2.89 -22.12 -37.76
N ALA A 68 -3.78 -22.15 -36.78
CA ALA A 68 -4.98 -21.33 -36.73
C ALA A 68 -4.62 -19.84 -36.56
N PRO A 69 -5.45 -18.93 -37.10
CA PRO A 69 -5.15 -17.51 -37.25
C PRO A 69 -5.13 -16.77 -35.91
N GLY A 70 -4.54 -15.58 -35.96
CA GLY A 70 -4.26 -14.70 -34.82
C GLY A 70 -5.43 -14.55 -33.85
N LYS A 71 -5.07 -14.51 -32.56
CA LYS A 71 -5.97 -14.24 -31.45
C LYS A 71 -6.81 -12.98 -31.75
N PRO A 72 -8.15 -13.06 -31.67
CA PRO A 72 -9.00 -11.89 -31.75
C PRO A 72 -8.70 -10.94 -30.59
N VAL A 73 -8.92 -9.66 -30.87
CA VAL A 73 -9.18 -8.60 -29.90
C VAL A 73 -10.02 -9.17 -28.75
N VAL A 74 -9.47 -9.18 -27.54
CA VAL A 74 -10.18 -9.54 -26.31
C VAL A 74 -11.25 -8.45 -26.14
N ALA A 75 -12.49 -8.71 -26.58
CA ALA A 75 -13.54 -9.42 -25.87
C ALA A 75 -13.98 -8.60 -24.65
N ASP A 76 -15.25 -8.19 -24.64
CA ASP A 76 -15.93 -7.61 -23.49
C ASP A 76 -15.46 -8.32 -22.22
N GLU A 77 -14.75 -7.58 -21.36
CA GLU A 77 -14.48 -8.02 -20.00
C GLU A 77 -15.85 -8.26 -19.36
N GLU A 78 -16.25 -9.54 -19.26
CA GLU A 78 -17.42 -9.94 -18.48
C GLU A 78 -17.25 -9.33 -17.09
N ILE A 79 -18.11 -8.36 -16.79
CA ILE A 79 -18.10 -7.64 -15.53
C ILE A 79 -18.26 -8.70 -14.43
N PRO A 80 -17.26 -8.91 -13.55
CA PRO A 80 -17.29 -10.01 -12.60
C PRO A 80 -18.53 -9.91 -11.73
N ASP A 81 -19.33 -10.97 -11.62
CA ASP A 81 -20.66 -10.96 -10.98
C ASP A 81 -20.58 -10.63 -9.47
N GLY A 82 -19.42 -10.88 -8.85
CA GLY A 82 -19.13 -10.58 -7.45
C GLY A 82 -18.74 -9.12 -7.12
N PRO A 83 -18.52 -8.82 -5.83
CA PRO A 83 -18.03 -7.51 -5.40
C PRO A 83 -16.63 -7.22 -5.94
N VAL A 84 -16.45 -6.08 -6.59
CA VAL A 84 -15.18 -5.68 -7.21
C VAL A 84 -14.26 -5.11 -6.14
N LYS A 85 -13.07 -5.71 -5.93
CA LYS A 85 -12.07 -5.15 -5.01
C LYS A 85 -11.17 -4.17 -5.75
N LEU A 86 -11.13 -2.93 -5.25
CA LEU A 86 -10.28 -1.87 -5.75
C LEU A 86 -9.04 -1.67 -4.87
N LYS A 87 -7.90 -1.30 -5.49
CA LYS A 87 -6.74 -0.80 -4.74
C LYS A 87 -7.07 0.58 -4.19
N ARG A 88 -6.33 1.02 -3.16
CA ARG A 88 -6.53 2.35 -2.56
C ARG A 88 -6.38 3.49 -3.59
N ALA A 89 -5.37 3.39 -4.46
CA ALA A 89 -5.15 4.36 -5.54
C ALA A 89 -6.37 4.44 -6.48
N ASP A 90 -7.00 3.30 -6.79
CA ASP A 90 -8.18 3.25 -7.65
C ASP A 90 -9.40 3.90 -6.97
N VAL A 91 -9.56 3.74 -5.65
CA VAL A 91 -10.63 4.41 -4.89
C VAL A 91 -10.43 5.93 -4.86
N VAL A 92 -9.18 6.38 -4.68
CA VAL A 92 -8.82 7.81 -4.72
C VAL A 92 -9.17 8.38 -6.09
N LEU A 93 -8.68 7.73 -7.16
CA LEU A 93 -8.93 8.15 -8.54
C LEU A 93 -10.41 8.15 -8.90
N PHE A 94 -11.16 7.12 -8.49
CA PHE A 94 -12.61 7.05 -8.67
C PHE A 94 -13.31 8.26 -8.03
N THR A 95 -12.91 8.60 -6.80
CA THR A 95 -13.54 9.67 -6.02
C THR A 95 -13.17 11.05 -6.58
N GLU A 96 -11.92 11.26 -6.99
CA GLU A 96 -11.41 12.50 -7.60
C GLU A 96 -12.13 12.77 -8.94
N GLU A 97 -12.12 11.81 -9.85
CA GLU A 97 -12.76 11.95 -11.17
C GLU A 97 -14.28 12.17 -11.07
N LEU A 98 -14.96 11.42 -10.19
CA LEU A 98 -16.39 11.59 -9.98
C LEU A 98 -16.69 12.97 -9.37
N SER A 99 -15.89 13.41 -8.40
CA SER A 99 -16.01 14.73 -7.80
C SER A 99 -15.84 15.84 -8.84
N ASP A 100 -14.81 15.75 -9.69
CA ASP A 100 -14.52 16.74 -10.73
C ASP A 100 -15.67 16.86 -11.74
N MET A 101 -16.22 15.72 -12.18
CA MET A 101 -17.36 15.69 -13.10
C MET A 101 -18.62 16.29 -12.47
N LEU A 102 -18.92 15.93 -11.22
CA LEU A 102 -20.08 16.49 -10.49
C LEU A 102 -19.91 17.99 -10.23
N SER A 103 -18.71 18.43 -9.88
CA SER A 103 -18.37 19.85 -9.68
C SER A 103 -18.45 20.65 -10.98
N ALA A 104 -18.19 20.01 -12.13
CA ALA A 104 -18.42 20.59 -13.45
C ALA A 104 -19.90 20.65 -13.85
N GLY A 105 -20.81 20.21 -12.98
CA GLY A 105 -22.26 20.27 -13.17
C GLY A 105 -22.86 19.06 -13.87
N LEU A 106 -22.10 17.98 -14.10
CA LEU A 106 -22.70 16.73 -14.59
C LEU A 106 -23.54 16.11 -13.48
N GLN A 107 -24.68 15.52 -13.86
CA GLN A 107 -25.44 14.67 -12.95
C GLN A 107 -24.70 13.33 -12.73
N LEU A 108 -25.06 12.62 -11.66
CA LEU A 108 -24.40 11.38 -11.24
C LEU A 108 -24.37 10.30 -12.32
N GLU A 109 -25.50 10.05 -13.00
CA GLU A 109 -25.56 9.00 -14.04
C GLU A 109 -24.68 9.33 -15.26
N PRO A 110 -24.72 10.55 -15.84
CA PRO A 110 -23.80 10.94 -16.90
C PRO A 110 -22.32 10.90 -16.50
N ALA A 111 -22.00 11.28 -15.26
CA ALA A 111 -20.64 11.23 -14.75
C ALA A 111 -20.14 9.77 -14.66
N LEU A 112 -20.94 8.86 -14.09
CA LEU A 112 -20.60 7.44 -14.04
C LEU A 112 -20.46 6.83 -15.44
N ARG A 113 -21.32 7.21 -16.39
CA ARG A 113 -21.21 6.80 -17.80
C ARG A 113 -19.89 7.28 -18.45
N ALA A 114 -19.46 8.50 -18.16
CA ALA A 114 -18.19 9.01 -18.67
C ALA A 114 -17.00 8.21 -18.12
N MET A 115 -17.06 7.81 -16.85
CA MET A 115 -16.04 6.97 -16.22
C MET A 115 -15.99 5.53 -16.80
N GLU A 116 -17.13 4.97 -17.23
CA GLU A 116 -17.17 3.66 -17.90
C GLU A 116 -16.42 3.64 -19.24
N ASN A 117 -16.44 4.76 -19.96
CA ASN A 117 -15.86 4.86 -21.30
C ASN A 117 -14.34 5.05 -21.29
N ARG A 118 -13.73 5.25 -20.11
CA ARG A 118 -12.28 5.38 -19.98
C ARG A 118 -11.59 4.01 -20.02
N GLN A 119 -10.83 3.75 -21.08
CA GLN A 119 -10.16 2.46 -21.31
C GLN A 119 -9.03 2.15 -20.31
N GLU A 120 -8.40 3.16 -19.70
CA GLU A 120 -7.24 2.96 -18.81
C GLU A 120 -7.62 2.45 -17.41
N LEU A 121 -8.91 2.35 -17.11
CA LEU A 121 -9.40 2.24 -15.75
C LEU A 121 -9.90 0.85 -15.33
N GLY A 122 -9.79 -0.20 -16.15
CA GLY A 122 -10.08 -1.62 -15.83
C GLY A 122 -11.07 -1.87 -14.67
N GLY A 123 -10.55 -2.01 -13.44
CA GLY A 123 -11.35 -2.21 -12.23
C GLY A 123 -12.36 -1.09 -11.90
N LEU A 124 -12.05 0.18 -12.16
CA LEU A 124 -13.02 1.27 -12.01
C LEU A 124 -14.11 1.21 -13.08
N LYS A 125 -13.82 0.74 -14.31
CA LYS A 125 -14.86 0.59 -15.34
C LYS A 125 -15.95 -0.37 -14.85
N ALA A 126 -15.56 -1.52 -14.29
CA ALA A 126 -16.50 -2.49 -13.72
C ALA A 126 -17.32 -1.89 -12.56
N VAL A 127 -16.67 -1.13 -11.68
CA VAL A 127 -17.33 -0.46 -10.54
C VAL A 127 -18.30 0.61 -11.01
N SER A 128 -17.89 1.51 -11.90
CA SER A 128 -18.74 2.56 -12.47
C SER A 128 -19.95 1.96 -13.19
N THR A 129 -19.75 0.89 -13.96
CA THR A 129 -20.85 0.19 -14.67
C THR A 129 -21.90 -0.34 -13.71
N LYS A 130 -21.48 -1.07 -12.67
CA LYS A 130 -22.42 -1.62 -11.68
C LYS A 130 -23.12 -0.55 -10.86
N ILE A 131 -22.38 0.49 -10.42
CA ILE A 131 -22.98 1.59 -9.65
C ILE A 131 -24.00 2.33 -10.50
N ARG A 132 -23.65 2.67 -11.74
CA ARG A 132 -24.55 3.36 -12.67
C ARG A 132 -25.83 2.56 -12.90
N GLN A 133 -25.72 1.25 -13.10
CA GLN A 133 -26.89 0.40 -13.29
C GLN A 133 -27.81 0.45 -12.06
N LEU A 134 -27.26 0.27 -10.85
CA LEU A 134 -28.05 0.34 -9.61
C LEU A 134 -28.71 1.72 -9.39
N VAL A 135 -28.00 2.81 -9.72
CA VAL A 135 -28.54 4.17 -9.64
C VAL A 135 -29.64 4.39 -10.68
N ARG A 136 -29.50 3.86 -11.90
CA ARG A 136 -30.55 3.87 -12.93
C ARG A 136 -31.78 3.06 -12.52
N ASP A 137 -31.57 2.00 -11.76
CA ASP A 137 -32.64 1.18 -11.16
C ASP A 137 -33.31 1.85 -9.95
N GLY A 138 -32.89 3.08 -9.59
CA GLY A 138 -33.47 3.88 -8.52
C GLY A 138 -32.87 3.66 -7.13
N ASN A 139 -31.79 2.88 -7.01
CA ASN A 139 -31.08 2.75 -5.74
C ASN A 139 -30.26 4.01 -5.46
N SER A 140 -30.09 4.33 -4.18
CA SER A 140 -29.22 5.43 -3.77
C SER A 140 -27.76 5.15 -4.15
N PHE A 141 -26.99 6.19 -4.46
CA PHE A 141 -25.56 6.09 -4.73
C PHE A 141 -24.82 5.43 -3.55
N SER A 142 -25.15 5.87 -2.34
CA SER A 142 -24.60 5.36 -1.08
C SER A 142 -24.83 3.86 -0.86
N SER A 143 -26.02 3.35 -1.16
CA SER A 143 -26.34 1.92 -1.06
C SER A 143 -25.68 1.11 -2.17
N SER A 144 -25.58 1.69 -3.36
CA SER A 144 -24.92 1.11 -4.53
C SER A 144 -23.42 0.89 -4.27
N LEU A 145 -22.72 1.87 -3.72
CA LEU A 145 -21.31 1.76 -3.31
C LEU A 145 -21.07 0.58 -2.37
N LYS A 146 -21.88 0.47 -1.32
CA LYS A 146 -21.78 -0.57 -0.30
C LYS A 146 -21.99 -1.98 -0.88
N ARG A 147 -22.85 -2.11 -1.90
CA ARG A 147 -23.17 -3.38 -2.56
C ARG A 147 -22.11 -3.78 -3.60
N VAL A 148 -21.59 -2.82 -4.35
CA VAL A 148 -20.68 -3.08 -5.49
C VAL A 148 -19.26 -3.38 -5.05
N SER A 149 -18.74 -2.68 -4.04
CA SER A 149 -17.35 -2.87 -3.61
C SER A 149 -17.17 -2.72 -2.09
N PRO A 150 -16.54 -3.71 -1.42
CA PRO A 150 -16.14 -3.58 -0.02
C PRO A 150 -15.00 -2.57 0.17
N SER A 151 -14.39 -2.05 -0.91
CA SER A 151 -13.34 -1.04 -0.84
C SER A 151 -13.87 0.33 -0.40
N PHE A 152 -15.17 0.60 -0.59
CA PHE A 152 -15.82 1.80 -0.05
C PHE A 152 -16.23 1.53 1.40
N GLY A 153 -15.44 2.05 2.34
CA GLY A 153 -15.67 1.85 3.76
C GLY A 153 -17.01 2.43 4.27
N PRO A 154 -17.46 2.07 5.49
CA PRO A 154 -18.72 2.56 6.06
C PRO A 154 -18.83 4.08 6.15
N LEU A 155 -17.71 4.74 6.49
CA LEU A 155 -17.62 6.20 6.53
C LEU A 155 -17.85 6.83 5.15
N TYR A 156 -17.21 6.27 4.13
CA TYR A 156 -17.35 6.76 2.74
C TYR A 156 -18.81 6.67 2.29
N CYS A 157 -19.45 5.52 2.52
CA CYS A 157 -20.85 5.32 2.18
C CYS A 157 -21.78 6.27 2.95
N SER A 158 -21.48 6.55 4.23
CA SER A 158 -22.29 7.44 5.07
C SER A 158 -22.17 8.91 4.64
N LEU A 159 -20.97 9.35 4.26
CA LEU A 159 -20.74 10.68 3.68
C LEU A 159 -21.44 10.81 2.33
N ALA A 160 -21.32 9.81 1.46
CA ALA A 160 -22.04 9.77 0.20
C ALA A 160 -23.56 9.86 0.41
N ALA A 161 -24.12 9.16 1.41
CA ALA A 161 -25.54 9.22 1.75
C ALA A 161 -25.97 10.62 2.20
N ALA A 162 -25.15 11.27 3.03
CA ALA A 162 -25.40 12.64 3.48
C ALA A 162 -25.38 13.62 2.30
N GLY A 163 -24.42 13.48 1.38
CA GLY A 163 -24.29 14.36 0.21
C GLY A 163 -25.38 14.15 -0.83
N GLU A 164 -25.82 12.92 -1.00
CA GLU A 164 -26.96 12.56 -1.84
C GLU A 164 -28.26 13.15 -1.27
N ALA A 165 -28.49 13.04 0.04
CA ALA A 165 -29.67 13.61 0.69
C ALA A 165 -29.67 15.15 0.72
N SER A 166 -28.50 15.78 0.84
CA SER A 166 -28.36 17.24 0.88
C SER A 166 -28.16 17.89 -0.49
N GLY A 167 -28.04 17.11 -1.57
CA GLY A 167 -27.72 17.60 -2.91
C GLY A 167 -26.31 18.19 -3.05
N ALA A 168 -25.40 17.92 -2.09
CA ALA A 168 -24.03 18.46 -2.04
C ALA A 168 -22.99 17.35 -2.25
N LEU A 169 -23.30 16.40 -3.14
CA LEU A 169 -22.49 15.21 -3.37
C LEU A 169 -21.11 15.57 -3.96
N ASP A 170 -21.05 16.58 -4.83
CA ASP A 170 -19.83 17.17 -5.38
C ASP A 170 -18.86 17.62 -4.27
N THR A 171 -19.33 18.48 -3.36
CA THR A 171 -18.53 19.05 -2.27
C THR A 171 -18.08 17.96 -1.29
N ILE A 172 -18.92 16.96 -1.05
CA ILE A 172 -18.59 15.84 -0.16
C ILE A 172 -17.57 14.90 -0.79
N LEU A 173 -17.69 14.59 -2.08
CA LEU A 173 -16.73 13.74 -2.77
C LEU A 173 -15.37 14.44 -2.93
N ASP A 174 -15.35 15.75 -3.19
CA ASP A 174 -14.10 16.54 -3.25
C ASP A 174 -13.30 16.43 -1.95
N ARG A 175 -13.99 16.66 -0.83
CA ARG A 175 -13.40 16.54 0.51
C ARG A 175 -12.93 15.12 0.81
N GLN A 176 -13.68 14.11 0.34
CA GLN A 176 -13.29 12.72 0.48
C GLN A 176 -12.07 12.38 -0.38
N ALA A 177 -11.99 12.89 -1.61
CA ALA A 177 -10.84 12.73 -2.49
C ALA A 177 -9.58 13.31 -1.84
N HIS A 178 -9.67 14.53 -1.31
CA HIS A 178 -8.58 15.17 -0.58
C HIS A 178 -8.11 14.31 0.61
N TYR A 179 -9.03 13.86 1.46
CA TYR A 179 -8.72 13.00 2.59
C TYR A 179 -8.01 11.69 2.18
N LEU A 180 -8.56 11.00 1.16
CA LEU A 180 -8.00 9.74 0.68
C LEU A 180 -6.60 9.95 0.06
N LYS A 181 -6.38 11.07 -0.63
CA LYS A 181 -5.09 11.47 -1.21
C LYS A 181 -4.06 11.72 -0.12
N THR A 182 -4.42 12.46 0.93
CA THR A 182 -3.56 12.66 2.11
C THR A 182 -3.17 11.32 2.74
N LEU A 183 -4.13 10.39 2.91
CA LEU A 183 -3.83 9.05 3.43
C LEU A 183 -2.88 8.24 2.52
N GLN A 184 -3.04 8.34 1.20
CA GLN A 184 -2.16 7.69 0.23
C GLN A 184 -0.75 8.28 0.28
N GLU A 185 -0.62 9.60 0.35
CA GLU A 185 0.68 10.29 0.49
C GLU A 185 1.39 9.89 1.78
N LEU A 186 0.67 9.85 2.90
CA LEU A 186 1.20 9.40 4.19
C LEU A 186 1.74 7.97 4.10
N GLN A 187 0.99 7.06 3.47
CA GLN A 187 1.45 5.69 3.25
C GLN A 187 2.65 5.61 2.32
N GLY A 188 2.66 6.40 1.23
CA GLY A 188 3.78 6.49 0.32
C GLY A 188 5.06 6.92 1.04
N LYS A 189 4.97 7.95 1.89
CA LYS A 189 6.08 8.40 2.76
C LYS A 189 6.56 7.30 3.69
N VAL A 190 5.65 6.57 4.32
CA VAL A 190 5.99 5.43 5.20
C VAL A 190 6.70 4.33 4.42
N ILE A 191 6.18 3.94 3.24
CA ILE A 191 6.78 2.89 2.41
C ILE A 191 8.19 3.31 1.98
N LEU A 192 8.36 4.53 1.47
CA LEU A 192 9.66 5.07 1.05
C LEU A 192 10.67 5.09 2.21
N ALA A 193 10.26 5.52 3.41
CA ALA A 193 11.12 5.55 4.58
C ALA A 193 11.56 4.15 5.05
N MET A 194 10.79 3.10 4.74
CA MET A 194 11.09 1.71 5.10
C MET A 194 12.05 0.99 4.14
N ILE A 195 12.29 1.53 2.94
CA ILE A 195 13.16 0.90 1.93
C ILE A 195 14.58 0.73 2.46
N TYR A 196 15.16 1.79 3.05
CA TYR A 196 16.54 1.75 3.54
C TYR A 196 16.74 0.77 4.72
N PRO A 197 15.91 0.81 5.79
CA PRO A 197 15.92 -0.22 6.83
C PRO A 197 15.80 -1.65 6.28
N ALA A 198 14.88 -1.88 5.35
CA ALA A 198 14.67 -3.21 4.76
C ALA A 198 15.91 -3.69 3.99
N PHE A 199 16.55 -2.80 3.21
CA PHE A 199 17.78 -3.11 2.49
C PHE A 199 18.93 -3.45 3.44
N LEU A 200 19.17 -2.64 4.48
CA LEU A 200 20.22 -2.89 5.46
C LEU A 200 20.02 -4.22 6.19
N ILE A 201 18.79 -4.51 6.63
CA ILE A 201 18.46 -5.77 7.31
C ILE A 201 18.66 -6.95 6.35
N MET A 202 18.22 -6.84 5.09
CA MET A 202 18.42 -7.87 4.08
C MET A 202 19.92 -8.14 3.82
N ALA A 203 20.71 -7.08 3.64
CA ALA A 203 22.15 -7.18 3.45
C ALA A 203 22.84 -7.81 4.69
N GLY A 204 22.42 -7.39 5.89
CA GLY A 204 22.89 -7.91 7.16
C GLY A 204 22.63 -9.40 7.34
N ILE A 205 21.40 -9.84 7.08
CA ILE A 205 21.02 -11.24 7.09
C ILE A 205 21.84 -12.02 6.04
N GLY A 206 22.01 -11.45 4.84
CA GLY A 206 22.84 -12.05 3.78
C GLY A 206 24.28 -12.29 4.22
N VAL A 207 24.94 -11.27 4.79
CA VAL A 207 26.29 -11.38 5.36
C VAL A 207 26.32 -12.40 6.51
N GLY A 208 25.30 -12.38 7.38
CA GLY A 208 25.09 -13.37 8.44
C GLY A 208 25.09 -14.81 7.95
N ILE A 209 24.30 -15.09 6.90
CA ILE A 209 24.19 -16.42 6.29
C ILE A 209 25.54 -16.87 5.72
N VAL A 210 26.22 -16.01 4.94
CA VAL A 210 27.53 -16.36 4.35
C VAL A 210 28.56 -16.63 5.45
N PHE A 211 28.57 -15.83 6.49
CA PHE A 211 29.48 -16.00 7.62
C PHE A 211 29.29 -17.33 8.32
N VAL A 212 28.05 -17.67 8.65
CA VAL A 212 27.74 -18.91 9.38
C VAL A 212 27.96 -20.16 8.52
N THR A 213 27.64 -20.10 7.22
CA THR A 213 27.70 -21.28 6.33
C THR A 213 29.06 -21.51 5.68
N LYS A 214 29.88 -20.48 5.49
CA LYS A 214 31.17 -20.58 4.80
C LYS A 214 32.35 -20.24 5.70
N LEU A 215 32.31 -19.09 6.38
CA LEU A 215 33.46 -18.59 7.16
C LEU A 215 33.69 -19.40 8.44
N ILE A 216 32.65 -19.66 9.24
CA ILE A 216 32.80 -20.42 10.49
C ILE A 216 33.34 -21.84 10.24
N PRO A 217 32.78 -22.66 9.32
CA PRO A 217 33.29 -24.01 9.09
C PRO A 217 34.74 -24.04 8.62
N GLN A 218 35.16 -23.08 7.79
CA GLN A 218 36.55 -22.95 7.35
C GLN A 218 37.49 -22.65 8.52
N LEU A 219 37.09 -21.75 9.43
CA LEU A 219 37.86 -21.43 10.64
C LEU A 219 37.96 -22.62 11.59
N VAL A 220 36.85 -23.34 11.80
CA VAL A 220 36.82 -24.52 12.68
C VAL A 220 37.69 -25.64 12.12
N GLY A 221 37.60 -25.92 10.80
CA GLY A 221 38.47 -26.90 10.16
C GLY A 221 39.96 -26.58 10.28
N LEU A 222 40.33 -25.30 10.27
CA LEU A 222 41.72 -24.85 10.50
C LEU A 222 42.17 -25.09 11.96
N LEU A 223 41.29 -24.84 12.93
CA LEU A 223 41.54 -25.03 14.36
C LEU A 223 41.61 -26.52 14.75
N GLU A 224 40.72 -27.36 14.21
CA GLU A 224 40.71 -28.82 14.45
C GLU A 224 41.96 -29.52 13.89
N SER A 225 42.55 -28.97 12.83
CA SER A 225 43.80 -29.46 12.24
C SER A 225 45.03 -29.21 13.13
N THR A 226 44.89 -28.42 14.21
CA THR A 226 45.98 -28.06 15.14
C THR A 226 45.79 -28.77 16.49
N PRO A 227 46.67 -29.72 16.88
CA PRO A 227 46.53 -30.46 18.14
C PRO A 227 46.61 -29.54 19.37
N GLY A 228 45.61 -29.60 20.25
CA GLY A 228 45.55 -28.85 21.50
C GLY A 228 44.78 -27.52 21.46
N SER A 229 44.26 -27.12 20.29
CA SER A 229 43.48 -25.89 20.16
C SER A 229 42.01 -26.09 20.57
N LYS A 230 41.50 -25.25 21.46
CA LYS A 230 40.08 -25.24 21.86
C LYS A 230 39.32 -24.29 20.96
N ILE A 231 38.16 -24.72 20.46
CA ILE A 231 37.28 -23.87 19.65
C ILE A 231 36.89 -22.63 20.47
N PRO A 232 37.06 -21.40 19.94
CA PRO A 232 36.68 -20.18 20.64
C PRO A 232 35.21 -20.19 21.05
N LEU A 233 34.92 -19.67 22.25
CA LEU A 233 33.59 -19.70 22.87
C LEU A 233 32.50 -19.09 21.97
N GLY A 234 32.80 -17.99 21.26
CA GLY A 234 31.83 -17.41 20.35
C GLY A 234 31.64 -18.17 19.02
N ALA A 235 32.64 -18.93 18.55
CA ALA A 235 32.45 -19.85 17.43
C ALA A 235 31.56 -21.04 17.85
N GLN A 236 31.68 -21.52 19.10
CA GLN A 236 30.77 -22.53 19.66
C GLN A 236 29.34 -22.00 19.77
N ILE A 237 29.13 -20.77 20.27
CA ILE A 237 27.79 -20.14 20.34
C ILE A 237 27.18 -20.00 18.95
N MET A 238 27.94 -19.53 17.96
CA MET A 238 27.44 -19.40 16.59
C MET A 238 27.19 -20.73 15.89
N MET A 239 28.02 -21.76 16.11
CA MET A 239 27.74 -23.11 15.61
C MET A 239 26.51 -23.71 16.28
N GLY A 240 26.34 -23.49 17.58
CA GLY A 240 25.14 -23.87 18.32
C GLY A 240 23.89 -23.19 17.76
N ALA A 241 23.95 -21.87 17.52
CA ALA A 241 22.88 -21.11 16.89
C ALA A 241 22.62 -21.58 15.45
N SER A 242 23.66 -21.77 14.64
CA SER A 242 23.57 -22.27 13.27
C SER A 242 22.89 -23.63 13.20
N ASN A 243 23.33 -24.59 14.02
CA ASN A 243 22.75 -25.92 14.07
C ASN A 243 21.32 -25.89 14.64
N PHE A 244 21.04 -25.00 15.59
CA PHE A 244 19.69 -24.78 16.10
C PHE A 244 18.76 -24.25 15.01
N PHE A 245 19.13 -23.16 14.33
CA PHE A 245 18.33 -22.61 13.24
C PHE A 245 18.25 -23.59 12.06
N GLY A 246 19.34 -24.23 11.65
CA GLY A 246 19.36 -25.20 10.56
C GLY A 246 18.55 -26.48 10.83
N LYS A 247 18.49 -26.96 12.07
CA LYS A 247 17.72 -28.16 12.45
C LYS A 247 16.28 -27.86 12.83
N TRP A 248 16.03 -26.70 13.46
CA TRP A 248 14.72 -26.32 13.99
C TRP A 248 13.99 -25.28 13.14
N TRP A 249 14.50 -24.84 11.98
CA TRP A 249 13.82 -23.82 11.17
C TRP A 249 12.37 -24.18 10.83
N LEU A 250 12.08 -25.46 10.55
CA LEU A 250 10.72 -25.94 10.32
C LEU A 250 9.85 -25.82 11.58
N VAL A 251 10.40 -26.17 12.75
CA VAL A 251 9.70 -26.07 14.03
C VAL A 251 9.49 -24.61 14.44
N ILE A 252 10.47 -23.73 14.19
CA ILE A 252 10.38 -22.28 14.41
C ILE A 252 9.34 -21.67 13.47
N ALA A 253 9.34 -22.03 12.19
CA ALA A 253 8.35 -21.58 11.23
C ALA A 253 6.94 -22.06 11.61
N LEU A 254 6.80 -23.32 12.06
CA LEU A 254 5.54 -23.86 12.54
C LEU A 254 5.09 -23.17 13.85
N ALA A 255 6.01 -22.91 14.78
CA ALA A 255 5.72 -22.22 16.04
C ALA A 255 5.34 -20.75 15.81
N LEU A 256 5.99 -20.05 14.87
CA LEU A 256 5.62 -18.70 14.47
C LEU A 256 4.28 -18.69 13.74
N GLY A 257 4.03 -19.67 12.86
CA GLY A 257 2.74 -19.84 12.18
C GLY A 257 1.60 -20.12 13.15
N ALA A 258 1.79 -21.09 14.06
CA ALA A 258 0.86 -21.42 15.12
C ALA A 258 0.67 -20.25 16.08
N GLY A 259 1.74 -19.56 16.48
CA GLY A 259 1.70 -18.36 17.29
C GLY A 259 0.94 -17.22 16.61
N ALA A 260 1.13 -17.01 15.31
CA ALA A 260 0.39 -16.03 14.52
C ALA A 260 -1.10 -16.38 14.43
N ILE A 261 -1.44 -17.68 14.28
CA ILE A 261 -2.83 -18.16 14.26
C ILE A 261 -3.47 -18.03 15.64
N LEU A 262 -2.79 -18.43 16.72
CA LEU A 262 -3.24 -18.28 18.11
C LEU A 262 -3.41 -16.82 18.50
N PHE A 263 -2.45 -15.98 18.13
CA PHE A 263 -2.54 -14.54 18.33
C PHE A 263 -3.68 -13.94 17.50
N LYS A 264 -3.88 -14.43 16.27
CA LYS A 264 -5.02 -14.03 15.42
C LYS A 264 -6.35 -14.46 16.05
N ALA A 265 -6.46 -15.68 16.56
CA ALA A 265 -7.65 -16.17 17.22
C ALA A 265 -7.92 -15.42 18.53
N TRP A 266 -6.88 -15.16 19.33
CA TRP A 266 -6.95 -14.41 20.57
C TRP A 266 -7.37 -12.95 20.33
N LYS A 267 -6.78 -12.27 19.33
CA LYS A 267 -7.15 -10.88 18.98
C LYS A 267 -8.54 -10.79 18.34
N ASP A 268 -8.97 -11.83 17.61
CA ASP A 268 -10.25 -11.82 16.90
C ASP A 268 -11.42 -12.19 17.81
N ASN A 269 -11.14 -12.72 19.01
CA ASN A 269 -12.14 -12.94 20.05
C ASN A 269 -12.73 -11.61 20.57
N GLU A 270 -14.04 -11.53 20.65
CA GLU A 270 -14.81 -10.31 20.93
C GLU A 270 -14.47 -9.68 22.30
N ASP A 271 -14.23 -10.52 23.30
CA ASP A 271 -13.86 -10.09 24.67
C ASP A 271 -12.46 -9.47 24.76
N ASN A 272 -11.54 -9.89 23.88
CA ASN A 272 -10.13 -9.49 23.94
C ASN A 272 -9.83 -8.26 23.07
N ARG A 273 -10.66 -7.98 22.05
CA ARG A 273 -10.48 -6.85 21.14
C ARG A 273 -10.38 -5.49 21.87
N PRO A 274 -11.24 -5.15 22.86
CA PRO A 274 -11.16 -3.87 23.56
C PRO A 274 -9.84 -3.72 24.35
N THR A 275 -9.38 -4.82 24.97
CA THR A 275 -8.13 -4.85 25.73
C THR A 275 -6.92 -4.66 24.80
N TRP A 276 -6.92 -5.35 23.66
CA TRP A 276 -5.86 -5.21 22.66
C TRP A 276 -5.81 -3.80 22.07
N ASP A 277 -6.96 -3.23 21.74
CA ASP A 277 -7.06 -1.86 21.23
C ASP A 277 -6.60 -0.81 22.25
N ARG A 278 -6.84 -1.05 23.55
CA ARG A 278 -6.29 -0.22 24.65
C ARG A 278 -4.78 -0.37 24.77
N VAL A 279 -4.23 -1.59 24.66
CA VAL A 279 -2.79 -1.83 24.73
C VAL A 279 -2.06 -1.12 23.59
N LYS A 280 -2.62 -1.13 22.37
CA LYS A 280 -2.04 -0.40 21.23
C LYS A 280 -1.87 1.09 21.50
N LEU A 281 -2.83 1.72 22.18
CA LEU A 281 -2.77 3.14 22.53
C LEU A 281 -1.68 3.44 23.58
N LYS A 282 -1.26 2.44 24.37
CA LYS A 282 -0.21 2.58 25.39
C LYS A 282 1.19 2.25 24.89
N LEU A 283 1.35 1.73 23.67
CA LEU A 283 2.67 1.43 23.12
C LEU A 283 3.48 2.72 22.94
N PRO A 284 4.71 2.80 23.46
CA PRO A 284 5.56 3.96 23.24
C PRO A 284 5.79 4.15 21.73
N LEU A 285 5.83 5.40 21.29
CA LEU A 285 5.91 5.83 19.89
C LEU A 285 4.65 5.52 19.05
N PHE A 286 4.20 4.28 18.98
CA PHE A 286 3.07 3.87 18.13
C PHE A 286 1.71 4.34 18.66
N GLY A 287 1.51 4.36 19.98
CA GLY A 287 0.28 4.83 20.61
C GLY A 287 -0.03 6.28 20.24
N ALA A 288 1.00 7.14 20.25
CA ALA A 288 0.91 8.54 19.87
C ALA A 288 0.44 8.74 18.42
N VAL A 289 0.84 7.85 17.50
CA VAL A 289 0.40 7.87 16.09
C VAL A 289 -1.04 7.40 15.95
N ILE A 290 -1.41 6.33 16.66
CA ILE A 290 -2.78 5.78 16.61
C ILE A 290 -3.77 6.80 17.16
N GLU A 291 -3.43 7.45 18.28
CA GLU A 291 -4.23 8.52 18.89
C GLU A 291 -4.38 9.72 17.96
N ARG A 292 -3.28 10.26 17.42
CA ARG A 292 -3.33 11.41 16.50
C ARG A 292 -4.08 11.09 15.22
N ARG A 293 -3.93 9.88 14.69
CA ARG A 293 -4.70 9.40 13.54
C ARG A 293 -6.19 9.36 13.85
N PHE A 294 -6.56 8.91 15.05
CA PHE A 294 -7.96 8.96 15.48
C PHE A 294 -8.47 10.40 15.55
N TYR A 295 -7.72 11.34 16.14
CA TYR A 295 -8.12 12.75 16.17
C TYR A 295 -8.31 13.34 14.78
N VAL A 296 -7.37 13.14 13.85
CA VAL A 296 -7.50 13.62 12.47
C VAL A 296 -8.78 13.09 11.83
N GLN A 297 -9.00 11.77 11.88
CA GLN A 297 -10.19 11.15 11.31
C GLN A 297 -11.48 11.66 11.97
N PHE A 298 -11.52 11.77 13.30
CA PHE A 298 -12.66 12.28 14.05
C PHE A 298 -12.98 13.72 13.64
N LEU A 299 -11.97 14.60 13.60
CA LEU A 299 -12.13 16.02 13.34
C LEU A 299 -12.51 16.31 11.90
N GLU A 300 -11.90 15.64 10.93
CA GLU A 300 -12.25 15.79 9.53
C GLU A 300 -13.67 15.29 9.26
N THR A 301 -14.04 14.14 9.84
CA THR A 301 -15.39 13.59 9.69
C THR A 301 -16.43 14.55 10.30
N MET A 302 -16.23 14.97 11.56
CA MET A 302 -17.12 15.89 12.24
C MET A 302 -17.20 17.25 11.54
N ALA A 303 -16.05 17.84 11.14
CA ALA A 303 -16.01 19.12 10.44
C ALA A 303 -16.71 19.06 9.07
N ASN A 304 -16.61 17.94 8.37
CA ASN A 304 -17.27 17.74 7.08
C ASN A 304 -18.77 17.56 7.25
N LEU A 305 -19.22 16.70 8.16
CA LEU A 305 -20.65 16.47 8.41
C LEU A 305 -21.32 17.74 8.93
N VAL A 306 -20.77 18.36 9.98
CA VAL A 306 -21.36 19.57 10.59
C VAL A 306 -21.27 20.77 9.66
N GLY A 307 -20.15 20.94 8.95
CA GLY A 307 -19.98 22.03 7.98
C GLY A 307 -20.92 21.93 6.76
N ASN A 308 -21.49 20.75 6.51
CA ASN A 308 -22.50 20.53 5.48
C ASN A 308 -23.93 20.54 6.04
N GLY A 309 -24.11 21.07 7.25
CA GLY A 309 -25.42 21.31 7.84
C GLY A 309 -26.04 20.11 8.56
N LEU A 310 -25.32 18.99 8.74
CA LEU A 310 -25.85 17.89 9.55
C LEU A 310 -25.88 18.29 11.04
N PRO A 311 -26.96 17.93 11.77
CA PRO A 311 -27.00 18.12 13.22
C PRO A 311 -25.81 17.45 13.92
N LEU A 312 -25.27 18.12 14.94
CA LEU A 312 -24.05 17.69 15.64
C LEU A 312 -24.16 16.28 16.22
N LEU A 313 -25.31 15.95 16.83
CA LEU A 313 -25.58 14.62 17.37
C LEU A 313 -25.51 13.56 16.28
N ARG A 314 -26.13 13.82 15.11
CA ARG A 314 -26.10 12.90 13.98
C ARG A 314 -24.69 12.74 13.39
N ALA A 315 -23.93 13.82 13.33
CA ALA A 315 -22.53 13.77 12.93
C ALA A 315 -21.69 12.90 13.87
N LEU A 316 -21.95 12.99 15.19
CA LEU A 316 -21.26 12.21 16.20
C LEU A 316 -21.60 10.71 16.11
N GLU A 317 -22.87 10.36 15.89
CA GLU A 317 -23.31 8.98 15.65
C GLU A 317 -22.59 8.34 14.43
N LEU A 318 -22.53 9.06 13.31
CA LEU A 318 -21.86 8.59 12.11
C LEU A 318 -20.35 8.44 12.33
N THR A 319 -19.74 9.35 13.10
CA THR A 319 -18.31 9.29 13.44
C THR A 319 -18.00 8.11 14.37
N ARG A 320 -18.89 7.80 15.33
CA ARG A 320 -18.81 6.58 16.16
C ARG A 320 -18.84 5.33 15.28
N ASP A 321 -19.77 5.25 14.34
CA ASP A 321 -19.94 4.08 13.48
C ASP A 321 -18.76 3.88 12.52
N ALA A 322 -18.11 4.97 12.11
CA ALA A 322 -16.89 4.99 11.33
C ALA A 322 -15.62 4.62 12.13
N THR A 323 -15.65 4.71 13.47
CA THR A 323 -14.49 4.45 14.33
C THR A 323 -14.27 2.95 14.49
N GLN A 324 -13.12 2.45 14.06
CA GLN A 324 -12.80 1.01 14.08
C GLN A 324 -12.35 0.49 15.46
N ASN A 325 -11.69 1.33 16.24
CA ASN A 325 -11.20 0.96 17.57
C ASN A 325 -12.38 0.84 18.54
N LEU A 326 -12.63 -0.36 19.07
CA LEU A 326 -13.81 -0.63 19.90
C LEU A 326 -13.79 0.11 21.24
N PHE A 327 -12.59 0.29 21.82
CA PHE A 327 -12.42 1.07 23.05
C PHE A 327 -12.85 2.52 22.84
N ILE A 328 -12.39 3.15 21.76
CA ILE A 328 -12.79 4.53 21.41
C ILE A 328 -14.27 4.60 21.03
N ARG A 329 -14.77 3.62 20.26
CA ARG A 329 -16.18 3.55 19.85
C ARG A 329 -17.12 3.52 21.06
N THR A 330 -16.75 2.80 22.12
CA THR A 330 -17.55 2.73 23.36
C THR A 330 -17.67 4.10 24.01
N HIS A 331 -16.56 4.83 24.16
CA HIS A 331 -16.57 6.19 24.69
C HIS A 331 -17.29 7.20 23.80
N LEU A 332 -17.21 7.05 22.47
CA LEU A 332 -18.01 7.85 21.55
C LEU A 332 -19.50 7.55 21.68
N SER A 333 -19.90 6.32 22.03
CA SER A 333 -21.30 5.98 22.31
C SER A 333 -21.80 6.71 23.54
N GLU A 334 -21.03 6.71 24.63
CA GLU A 334 -21.38 7.47 25.85
C GLU A 334 -21.52 8.97 25.56
N MET A 335 -20.67 9.52 24.68
CA MET A 335 -20.78 10.91 24.25
C MET A 335 -22.03 11.19 23.43
N VAL A 336 -22.46 10.25 22.57
CA VAL A 336 -23.73 10.37 21.82
C VAL A 336 -24.88 10.51 22.80
N ASP A 337 -24.92 9.66 23.85
CA ASP A 337 -25.97 9.70 24.86
C ASP A 337 -25.96 11.06 25.61
N TRP A 338 -24.79 11.52 26.04
CA TRP A 338 -24.62 12.79 26.75
C TRP A 338 -25.00 14.02 25.93
N VAL A 339 -24.64 14.06 24.65
CA VAL A 339 -25.01 15.14 23.73
C VAL A 339 -26.51 15.07 23.42
N GLY A 340 -27.07 13.86 23.30
CA GLY A 340 -28.51 13.63 23.17
C GLY A 340 -29.31 14.15 24.37
N ASP A 341 -28.77 14.02 25.58
CA ASP A 341 -29.30 14.58 26.82
C ASP A 341 -29.12 16.11 26.93
N GLY A 342 -28.55 16.77 25.92
CA GLY A 342 -28.38 18.22 25.86
C GLY A 342 -27.09 18.75 26.49
N ARG A 343 -26.12 17.90 26.81
CA ARG A 343 -24.78 18.38 27.25
C ARG A 343 -23.99 18.94 26.08
N SER A 344 -23.12 19.89 26.38
CA SER A 344 -22.17 20.46 25.41
C SER A 344 -21.22 19.38 24.87
N LEU A 345 -20.75 19.55 23.62
CA LEU A 345 -19.80 18.60 23.03
C LEU A 345 -18.47 18.63 23.80
N SER A 346 -17.99 19.82 24.13
CA SER A 346 -16.77 20.02 24.93
C SER A 346 -16.82 19.29 26.28
N ALA A 347 -17.94 19.37 27.01
CA ALA A 347 -18.12 18.69 28.29
C ALA A 347 -18.18 17.17 28.11
N SER A 348 -18.81 16.69 27.04
CA SER A 348 -18.89 15.27 26.72
C SER A 348 -17.51 14.70 26.35
N MET A 349 -16.71 15.44 25.58
CA MET A 349 -15.33 15.09 25.26
C MET A 349 -14.46 15.02 26.52
N MET A 350 -14.59 16.01 27.41
CA MET A 350 -13.85 16.05 28.68
C MET A 350 -14.19 14.84 29.57
N ARG A 351 -15.48 14.50 29.69
CA ARG A 351 -15.94 13.37 30.50
C ARG A 351 -15.51 12.02 29.94
N SER A 352 -15.41 11.87 28.61
CA SER A 352 -14.98 10.62 27.97
C SER A 352 -13.54 10.22 28.32
N GLY A 353 -12.67 11.19 28.62
CA GLY A 353 -11.25 10.96 28.91
C GLY A 353 -10.41 10.49 27.70
N VAL A 354 -10.97 10.45 26.49
CA VAL A 354 -10.27 9.97 25.28
C VAL A 354 -9.55 11.11 24.55
N PHE A 355 -9.97 12.35 24.73
CA PHE A 355 -9.44 13.51 23.99
C PHE A 355 -8.44 14.31 24.80
N SER A 356 -7.39 14.80 24.12
CA SER A 356 -6.41 15.69 24.72
C SER A 356 -7.02 17.03 25.19
N PRO A 357 -6.49 17.65 26.25
CA PRO A 357 -6.95 18.96 26.73
C PRO A 357 -6.95 20.03 25.62
N LEU A 358 -5.89 20.09 24.82
CA LEU A 358 -5.78 21.03 23.70
C LEU A 358 -6.95 20.91 22.72
N LEU A 359 -7.38 19.69 22.41
CA LEU A 359 -8.51 19.49 21.51
C LEU A 359 -9.83 19.95 22.14
N ILE A 360 -10.03 19.63 23.42
CA ILE A 360 -11.22 20.06 24.17
C ILE A 360 -11.28 21.60 24.19
N ASP A 361 -10.16 22.28 24.42
CA ASP A 361 -10.09 23.76 24.43
C ASP A 361 -10.49 24.35 23.07
N MET A 362 -9.98 23.79 21.97
CA MET A 362 -10.34 24.25 20.62
C MET A 362 -11.83 24.06 20.33
N VAL A 363 -12.41 22.93 20.72
CA VAL A 363 -13.85 22.66 20.56
C VAL A 363 -14.68 23.58 21.46
N THR A 364 -14.24 23.82 22.69
CA THR A 364 -14.90 24.73 23.65
C THR A 364 -15.02 26.14 23.08
N VAL A 365 -13.93 26.67 22.50
CA VAL A 365 -13.95 27.99 21.84
C VAL A 365 -14.91 27.99 20.64
N GLY A 366 -14.92 26.93 19.84
CA GLY A 366 -15.85 26.78 18.72
C GLY A 366 -17.32 26.77 19.16
N GLU A 367 -17.62 26.04 20.23
CA GLU A 367 -18.95 25.92 20.80
C GLU A 367 -19.44 27.25 21.40
N GLN A 368 -18.59 27.95 22.16
CA GLN A 368 -18.90 29.28 22.73
C GLN A 368 -19.09 30.36 21.68
N THR A 369 -18.37 30.29 20.56
CA THR A 369 -18.47 31.26 19.46
C THR A 369 -19.52 30.88 18.42
N GLY A 370 -20.20 29.73 18.57
CA GLY A 370 -21.17 29.21 17.61
C GLY A 370 -20.56 28.78 16.27
N LYS A 371 -19.23 28.62 16.19
CA LYS A 371 -18.45 28.31 14.97
C LYS A 371 -17.73 26.97 15.11
N ILE A 372 -18.50 25.92 15.43
CA ILE A 372 -17.95 24.61 15.75
C ILE A 372 -17.33 23.91 14.52
N ASP A 373 -17.89 24.13 13.34
CA ASP A 373 -17.38 23.65 12.04
C ASP A 373 -15.97 24.17 11.75
N ILE A 374 -15.75 25.48 11.99
CA ILE A 374 -14.45 26.14 11.81
C ILE A 374 -13.45 25.64 12.86
N ALA A 375 -13.89 25.49 14.11
CA ALA A 375 -13.04 24.99 15.19
C ALA A 375 -12.58 23.55 14.95
N LEU A 376 -13.49 22.65 14.55
CA LEU A 376 -13.19 21.27 14.20
C LEU A 376 -12.21 21.20 13.02
N ARG A 377 -12.40 22.03 11.99
CA ARG A 377 -11.47 22.10 10.85
C ARG A 377 -10.08 22.56 11.25
N LYS A 378 -9.98 23.64 12.05
CA LYS A 378 -8.68 24.14 12.56
C LYS A 378 -7.99 23.10 13.43
N ALA A 379 -8.74 22.39 14.28
CA ALA A 379 -8.21 21.30 15.08
C ALA A 379 -7.72 20.15 14.20
N GLY A 380 -8.46 19.77 13.15
CA GLY A 380 -8.05 18.77 12.17
C GLY A 380 -6.69 19.09 11.55
N VAL A 381 -6.52 20.31 11.03
CA VAL A 381 -5.23 20.77 10.47
C VAL A 381 -4.10 20.75 11.51
N ARG A 382 -4.40 21.08 12.77
CA ARG A 382 -3.43 21.04 13.86
C ARG A 382 -2.98 19.60 14.17
N PHE A 383 -3.92 18.68 14.35
CA PHE A 383 -3.62 17.29 14.66
C PHE A 383 -3.04 16.51 13.48
N ASP A 384 -3.32 16.92 12.24
CA ASP A 384 -2.66 16.36 11.05
C ASP A 384 -1.16 16.71 11.06
N LYS A 385 -0.80 17.95 11.40
CA LYS A 385 0.61 18.33 11.61
C LYS A 385 1.24 17.53 12.75
N GLU A 386 0.53 17.31 13.85
CA GLU A 386 1.04 16.47 14.93
C GLU A 386 1.22 15.01 14.53
N LEU A 387 0.29 14.44 13.75
CA LEU A 387 0.39 13.09 13.20
C LEU A 387 1.63 12.96 12.31
N ASN A 388 1.83 13.91 11.40
CA ASN A 388 3.02 13.99 10.55
C ASN A 388 4.31 14.05 11.37
N ASN A 389 4.35 14.90 12.40
CA ASN A 389 5.51 15.01 13.28
C ASN A 389 5.78 13.71 14.06
N ALA A 390 4.73 13.04 14.55
CA ALA A 390 4.85 11.76 15.25
C ALA A 390 5.39 10.65 14.32
N LEU A 391 4.90 10.60 13.08
CA LEU A 391 5.41 9.70 12.05
C LEU A 391 6.88 9.97 11.74
N GLN A 392 7.27 11.23 11.55
CA GLN A 392 8.66 11.60 11.29
C GLN A 392 9.59 11.23 12.45
N ARG A 393 9.15 11.40 13.71
CA ARG A 393 9.93 10.97 14.88
C ARG A 393 10.17 9.47 14.89
N ILE A 394 9.17 8.67 14.57
CA ILE A 394 9.32 7.21 14.45
C ILE A 394 10.31 6.87 13.34
N MET A 395 10.13 7.45 12.16
CA MET A 395 11.03 7.21 11.02
C MET A 395 12.48 7.60 11.34
N ALA A 396 12.68 8.73 12.02
CA ALA A 396 14.00 9.20 12.43
C ALA A 396 14.66 8.30 13.49
N LEU A 397 13.89 7.63 14.34
CA LEU A 397 14.40 6.69 15.36
C LEU A 397 14.66 5.28 14.81
N ILE A 398 13.93 4.86 13.79
CA ILE A 398 14.11 3.54 13.15
C ILE A 398 15.53 3.40 12.60
N MET A 399 16.07 4.44 11.95
CA MET A 399 17.37 4.35 11.28
C MET A 399 18.55 4.16 12.27
N PRO A 400 18.70 4.97 13.34
CA PRO A 400 19.70 4.72 14.39
C PRO A 400 19.53 3.36 15.07
N ALA A 401 18.30 2.95 15.34
CA ALA A 401 18.03 1.65 15.97
C ALA A 401 18.51 0.48 15.07
N VAL A 402 18.17 0.52 13.77
CA VAL A 402 18.62 -0.48 12.80
C VAL A 402 20.14 -0.46 12.67
N LEU A 403 20.76 0.72 12.58
CA LEU A 403 22.21 0.84 12.49
C LEU A 403 22.90 0.27 13.73
N LEU A 404 22.41 0.53 14.93
CA LEU A 404 22.95 0.00 16.17
C LEU A 404 22.85 -1.54 16.20
N VAL A 405 21.69 -2.09 15.85
CA VAL A 405 21.48 -3.54 15.75
C VAL A 405 22.43 -4.15 14.71
N MET A 406 22.57 -3.50 13.55
CA MET A 406 23.47 -3.95 12.48
C MET A 406 24.94 -3.87 12.88
N ALA A 407 25.36 -2.80 13.56
CA ALA A 407 26.71 -2.63 14.07
C ALA A 407 27.02 -3.66 15.15
N LEU A 408 26.07 -3.97 16.04
CA LEU A 408 26.21 -5.04 17.04
C LEU A 408 26.33 -6.41 16.37
N LEU A 409 25.48 -6.69 15.39
CA LEU A 409 25.49 -7.95 14.64
C LEU A 409 26.82 -8.12 13.89
N ILE A 410 27.17 -7.20 12.99
CA ILE A 410 28.38 -7.30 12.17
C ILE A 410 29.64 -7.17 13.05
N GLY A 411 29.62 -6.27 14.03
CA GLY A 411 30.72 -6.08 14.97
C GLY A 411 31.00 -7.32 15.79
N SER A 412 29.95 -8.00 16.28
CA SER A 412 30.12 -9.30 16.97
C SER A 412 30.71 -10.36 16.05
N MET A 413 30.27 -10.43 14.79
CA MET A 413 30.83 -11.36 13.80
C MET A 413 32.32 -11.09 13.53
N ALA A 414 32.68 -9.82 13.30
CA ALA A 414 34.06 -9.41 13.06
C ALA A 414 34.95 -9.70 14.28
N TYR A 415 34.47 -9.38 15.49
CA TYR A 415 35.18 -9.68 16.73
C TYR A 415 35.49 -11.18 16.85
N LEU A 416 34.49 -12.03 16.62
CA LEU A 416 34.66 -13.48 16.68
C LEU A 416 35.65 -14.02 15.65
N MET A 417 35.63 -13.47 14.43
CA MET A 417 36.63 -13.79 13.42
C MET A 417 38.05 -13.42 13.88
N ILE A 418 38.24 -12.21 14.38
CA ILE A 418 39.55 -11.71 14.83
C ILE A 418 40.06 -12.58 15.98
N THR A 419 39.22 -12.87 16.98
CA THR A 419 39.60 -13.75 18.10
C THR A 419 39.99 -15.14 17.61
N ALA A 420 39.23 -15.73 16.67
CA ALA A 420 39.56 -17.04 16.12
C ALA A 420 40.91 -17.05 15.38
N ILE A 421 41.20 -16.01 14.59
CA ILE A 421 42.47 -15.86 13.88
C ILE A 421 43.64 -15.72 14.87
N PHE A 422 43.51 -14.86 15.89
CA PHE A 422 44.57 -14.68 16.89
C PHE A 422 44.87 -15.96 17.67
N GLN A 423 43.84 -16.71 18.07
CA GLN A 423 44.03 -18.00 18.75
C GLN A 423 44.73 -19.01 17.84
N THR A 424 44.39 -19.02 16.55
CA THR A 424 45.06 -19.87 15.56
C THR A 424 46.54 -19.50 15.44
N ILE A 425 46.87 -18.21 15.32
CA ILE A 425 48.26 -17.74 15.23
C ILE A 425 49.04 -18.07 16.50
N GLN A 426 48.48 -17.85 17.69
CA GLN A 426 49.13 -18.19 18.96
C GLN A 426 49.36 -19.69 19.12
N SER A 427 48.42 -20.53 18.66
CA SER A 427 48.60 -21.98 18.68
C SER A 427 49.73 -22.47 17.77
N ILE A 428 50.03 -21.73 16.70
CA ILE A 428 51.12 -22.03 15.75
C ILE A 428 52.45 -21.43 16.24
N GLY A 429 52.44 -20.23 16.84
CA GLY A 429 53.64 -19.52 17.31
C GLY A 429 54.14 -19.92 18.71
N GLY A 430 53.42 -20.78 19.43
CA GLY A 430 53.80 -21.30 20.75
C GLY A 430 54.66 -22.57 20.72
N LYS A 431 55.26 -22.92 19.58
CA LYS A 431 56.25 -24.01 19.43
C LYS A 431 57.63 -23.47 19.16
#